data_AF-A0A392SHK5-F1
#
_entry.id   AF-A0A392SHK5-F1
#
_cell.length_a   1.000
_cell.length_b   1.000
_cell.length_c   1.000
_cell.angle_alpha   90.00
_cell.angle_beta   90.00
_cell.angle_gamma   90.00
#
_symmetry.space_group_name_H-M   'P 1'
#
loop_
_entity.id
_entity.type
_entity.pdbx_description
1 polymer ?
#
loop_
_entity_poly.entity_id
_entity_poly.type
_entity_poly.pdbx_seq_one_letter_code
_entity_poly.pdbx_strand_id
1 'polypeptide(L)'
;MQVAQLRGLSDHCPLVLVANEENWGPRPSRMLKCWKDIPGYQQFVRDKWTVLQLDGWGGFVLKEKLKMIKLALKEWHEAHAQNLPRRIEGLKVRLSA
;
A
#
# COMPACT_ATOMS: atom_id res chain seq x y z
N MET A 1 19.17 -12.77 -20.49
CA MET A 1 20.37 -13.11 -21.29
C MET A 1 21.28 -13.94 -20.41
N GLN A 2 21.70 -15.11 -20.87
CA GLN A 2 22.58 -16.01 -20.12
C GLN A 2 24.03 -15.60 -20.43
N VAL A 3 24.76 -15.13 -19.42
CA VAL A 3 26.17 -14.74 -19.56
C VAL A 3 27.03 -15.77 -18.85
N ALA A 4 27.90 -16.46 -19.60
CA ALA A 4 28.88 -17.37 -19.04
C ALA A 4 30.13 -16.60 -18.61
N GLN A 5 30.58 -16.78 -17.37
CA GLN A 5 31.84 -16.22 -16.87
C GLN A 5 33.04 -17.13 -17.19
N LEU A 6 34.24 -16.54 -17.28
CA LEU A 6 35.51 -17.23 -17.53
C LEU A 6 35.78 -18.27 -16.43
N ARG A 7 36.11 -19.51 -16.85
CA ARG A 7 36.25 -20.69 -15.99
C ARG A 7 37.51 -20.61 -15.11
N GLY A 8 37.34 -20.79 -13.80
CA GLY A 8 38.41 -21.22 -12.88
C GLY A 8 38.56 -22.75 -12.84
N LEU A 9 39.45 -23.27 -12.00
CA LEU A 9 39.81 -24.71 -11.86
C LEU A 9 38.68 -25.66 -11.39
N SER A 10 37.44 -25.19 -11.35
CA SER A 10 36.28 -25.97 -10.94
C SER A 10 35.36 -26.14 -12.14
N ASP A 11 35.08 -27.40 -12.52
CA ASP A 11 34.14 -27.75 -13.59
C ASP A 11 32.68 -27.45 -13.24
N HIS A 12 32.43 -26.92 -12.03
CA HIS A 12 31.16 -26.34 -11.67
C HIS A 12 31.00 -25.01 -12.41
N CYS A 13 30.18 -25.00 -13.46
CA CYS A 13 29.66 -23.79 -14.06
C CYS A 13 28.47 -23.32 -13.23
N PRO A 14 28.60 -22.36 -12.28
CA PRO A 14 27.45 -21.83 -11.57
C PRO A 14 26.56 -21.09 -12.58
N LEU A 15 25.40 -21.67 -12.86
CA LEU A 15 24.34 -20.96 -13.53
C LEU A 15 23.80 -19.92 -12.55
N VAL A 16 24.11 -18.65 -12.81
CA VAL A 16 23.48 -17.53 -12.11
C VAL A 16 22.02 -17.47 -12.57
N LEU A 17 21.15 -18.15 -11.82
CA LEU A 17 19.71 -18.02 -11.97
C LEU A 17 19.33 -16.68 -11.36
N VAL A 18 19.05 -15.70 -12.21
CA VAL A 18 18.31 -14.51 -11.79
C VAL A 18 16.90 -15.02 -11.48
N ALA A 19 16.58 -15.18 -10.20
CA ALA A 19 15.20 -15.24 -9.79
C ALA A 19 14.55 -13.96 -10.33
N ASN A 20 13.58 -14.13 -11.23
CA ASN A 20 12.78 -13.06 -11.83
C ASN A 20 12.45 -11.96 -10.80
N GLU A 21 12.26 -10.73 -11.28
CA GLU A 21 11.58 -9.66 -10.54
C GLU A 21 10.52 -10.27 -9.63
N GLU A 22 10.59 -9.98 -8.33
CA GLU A 22 9.64 -10.51 -7.36
C GLU A 22 8.22 -10.01 -7.69
N ASN A 23 7.56 -10.71 -8.60
CA ASN A 23 6.20 -10.44 -9.01
C ASN A 23 5.29 -11.10 -7.97
N TRP A 24 5.17 -10.46 -6.80
CA TRP A 24 4.28 -10.83 -5.69
C TRP A 24 2.77 -10.79 -6.05
N GLY A 25 2.45 -10.73 -7.34
CA GLY A 25 1.11 -10.59 -7.86
C GLY A 25 0.56 -9.16 -7.70
N PRO A 26 -0.70 -8.95 -8.09
CA PRO A 26 -1.36 -7.65 -7.94
C PRO A 26 -1.42 -7.25 -6.46
N ARG A 27 -1.08 -5.99 -6.19
CA ARG A 27 -1.03 -5.44 -4.83
C ARG A 27 -2.33 -5.76 -4.07
N PRO A 28 -2.27 -6.47 -2.92
CA PRO A 28 -3.47 -6.94 -2.20
C PRO A 28 -4.42 -5.81 -1.79
N SER A 29 -3.88 -4.59 -1.60
CA SER A 29 -4.66 -3.40 -1.29
C SER A 29 -4.28 -2.21 -2.18
N ARG A 30 -5.30 -1.60 -2.80
CA ARG A 30 -5.19 -0.31 -3.51
C ARG A 30 -5.46 0.84 -2.54
N MET A 31 -4.63 0.96 -1.50
CA MET A 31 -4.65 2.13 -0.63
C MET A 31 -3.97 3.30 -1.33
N LEU A 32 -4.58 4.49 -1.30
CA LEU A 32 -3.95 5.69 -1.83
C LEU A 32 -2.76 6.08 -0.96
N LYS A 33 -1.58 6.27 -1.57
CA LYS A 33 -0.34 6.59 -0.83
C LYS A 33 -0.46 7.86 -0.02
N CYS A 34 -1.22 8.85 -0.50
CA CYS A 34 -1.39 10.16 0.14
C CYS A 34 -2.22 10.11 1.43
N TRP A 35 -2.97 9.03 1.69
CA TRP A 35 -3.78 8.94 2.92
C TRP A 35 -2.93 9.02 4.19
N LYS A 36 -1.70 8.47 4.15
CA LYS A 36 -0.77 8.53 5.28
C LYS A 36 -0.36 9.96 5.66
N ASP A 37 -0.43 10.88 4.69
CA ASP A 37 0.00 12.26 4.83
C ASP A 37 -1.13 13.16 5.36
N ILE A 38 -2.36 12.64 5.48
CA ILE A 38 -3.49 13.36 6.06
C ILE A 38 -3.36 13.33 7.59
N PRO A 39 -3.36 14.50 8.28
CA PRO A 39 -3.32 14.55 9.73
C PRO A 39 -4.40 13.69 10.37
N GLY A 40 -4.03 12.92 11.39
CA GLY A 40 -4.95 12.00 12.09
C GLY A 40 -5.10 10.61 11.46
N TYR A 41 -4.59 10.37 10.25
CA TYR A 41 -4.68 9.07 9.58
C TYR A 41 -4.17 7.91 10.45
N GLN A 42 -2.95 8.04 10.99
CA GLN A 42 -2.35 6.97 11.76
C GLN A 42 -3.15 6.65 13.03
N GLN A 43 -3.69 7.68 13.68
CA GLN A 43 -4.49 7.52 14.88
C GLN A 43 -5.80 6.81 14.55
N PHE A 44 -6.49 7.27 13.50
CA PHE A 44 -7.70 6.64 13.01
C PHE A 44 -7.52 5.14 12.70
N VAL A 45 -6.44 4.78 12.00
CA VAL A 45 -6.16 3.37 11.67
C VAL A 45 -5.90 2.54 12.92
N ARG A 46 -5.12 3.06 13.88
CA ARG A 46 -4.85 2.36 15.16
C ARG A 46 -6.11 2.15 15.98
N ASP A 47 -6.95 3.17 16.09
CA ASP A 47 -8.19 3.11 16.86
C ASP A 47 -9.15 2.08 16.24
N LYS A 48 -9.36 2.16 14.93
CA LYS A 48 -10.19 1.17 14.22
C LYS A 48 -9.61 -0.24 14.31
N TRP A 49 -8.29 -0.41 14.16
CA TRP A 49 -7.66 -1.73 14.27
C TRP A 49 -7.87 -2.39 15.64
N THR A 50 -7.82 -1.58 16.71
CA THR A 50 -7.96 -2.05 18.10
C THR A 50 -9.39 -2.44 18.43
N VAL A 51 -10.37 -1.67 17.95
CA VAL A 51 -11.79 -1.93 18.22
C VAL A 51 -12.34 -3.09 17.39
N LEU A 52 -11.78 -3.36 16.21
CA LEU A 52 -12.13 -4.53 15.42
C LEU A 52 -11.67 -5.80 16.12
N GLN A 53 -12.61 -6.51 16.75
CA GLN A 53 -12.41 -7.83 17.32
C GLN A 53 -13.14 -8.84 16.45
N LEU A 54 -12.40 -9.80 15.87
CA LEU A 54 -12.93 -10.84 15.00
C LEU A 54 -12.33 -12.17 15.44
N ASP A 55 -13.18 -13.19 15.56
CA ASP A 55 -12.77 -14.54 15.93
C ASP A 55 -12.66 -15.45 14.70
N GLY A 56 -11.77 -16.45 14.79
CA GLY A 56 -11.58 -17.46 13.75
C GLY A 56 -10.11 -17.70 13.40
N TRP A 57 -9.87 -18.36 12.27
CA TRP A 57 -8.51 -18.63 11.80
C TRP A 57 -7.75 -17.34 11.46
N GLY A 58 -6.46 -17.27 11.78
CA GLY A 58 -5.66 -16.04 11.67
C GLY A 58 -5.71 -15.36 10.30
N GLY A 59 -5.70 -16.14 9.20
CA GLY A 59 -5.82 -15.56 7.86
C GLY A 59 -7.21 -15.00 7.55
N PHE A 60 -8.27 -15.59 8.10
CA PHE A 60 -9.63 -15.05 8.00
C PHE A 60 -9.73 -13.73 8.79
N VAL A 61 -9.25 -13.72 10.03
CA VAL A 61 -9.22 -12.54 10.90
C VAL A 61 -8.47 -11.40 10.22
N LEU A 62 -7.27 -11.66 9.68
CA LEU A 62 -6.48 -10.66 8.98
C LEU A 62 -7.19 -10.12 7.73
N LYS A 63 -7.75 -11.01 6.89
CA LYS A 63 -8.49 -10.63 5.67
C LYS A 63 -9.66 -9.71 5.99
N GLU A 64 -10.51 -10.09 6.95
CA GLU A 64 -11.70 -9.31 7.29
C GLU A 64 -11.34 -8.01 8.01
N LYS A 65 -10.30 -7.99 8.86
CA LYS A 65 -9.77 -6.74 9.43
C LYS A 65 -9.33 -5.74 8.36
N LEU A 66 -8.53 -6.19 7.38
CA LEU A 66 -8.06 -5.34 6.29
C LEU A 66 -9.23 -4.82 5.44
N LYS A 67 -10.24 -5.64 5.19
CA LYS A 67 -11.46 -5.26 4.48
C LYS A 67 -12.26 -4.18 5.23
N MET A 68 -12.45 -4.34 6.53
CA MET A 68 -13.18 -3.37 7.37
C MET A 68 -12.44 -2.04 7.48
N ILE A 69 -11.10 -2.07 7.64
CA ILE A 69 -10.28 -0.86 7.66
C ILE A 69 -10.33 -0.12 6.33
N LYS A 70 -10.29 -0.85 5.21
CA LYS A 70 -10.43 -0.26 3.89
C LYS A 70 -11.76 0.49 3.75
N LEU A 71 -12.86 -0.07 4.23
CA LEU A 71 -14.17 0.58 4.21
C LEU A 71 -14.19 1.82 5.11
N ALA A 72 -13.75 1.69 6.35
CA ALA A 72 -13.70 2.79 7.31
C ALA A 72 -12.82 3.95 6.82
N LEU A 73 -11.70 3.66 6.16
CA LEU A 73 -10.83 4.67 5.56
C LEU A 73 -11.50 5.41 4.41
N LYS A 74 -12.31 4.72 3.61
CA LYS A 74 -13.06 5.36 2.52
C LYS A 74 -14.04 6.39 3.08
N GLU A 75 -14.82 6.01 4.09
CA GLU A 75 -15.77 6.90 4.77
C GLU A 75 -15.05 8.06 5.47
N TRP A 76 -13.96 7.77 6.18
CA TRP A 76 -13.15 8.79 6.84
C TRP A 76 -12.58 9.81 5.86
N HIS A 77 -12.08 9.33 4.72
CA HIS A 77 -11.58 10.19 3.65
C HIS A 77 -12.69 11.08 3.07
N GLU A 78 -13.87 10.52 2.80
CA GLU A 78 -15.03 11.28 2.34
C GLU A 78 -15.47 12.35 3.35
N ALA A 79 -15.28 12.15 4.66
CA ALA A 79 -15.57 13.19 5.66
C ALA A 79 -14.46 14.24 5.80
N HIS A 80 -13.19 13.83 5.71
CA HIS A 80 -12.04 14.70 6.00
C HIS A 80 -11.50 15.46 4.78
N ALA A 81 -11.79 14.98 3.58
CA ALA A 81 -11.24 15.52 2.34
C ALA A 81 -12.22 16.39 1.53
N GLN A 82 -13.42 16.67 2.04
CA GLN A 82 -14.46 17.47 1.35
C GLN A 82 -13.99 18.89 1.00
N ASN A 83 -13.01 19.41 1.73
CA ASN A 83 -12.45 20.73 1.46
C ASN A 83 -11.36 20.73 0.38
N LEU A 84 -10.91 19.57 -0.12
CA LEU A 84 -9.86 19.51 -1.15
C LEU A 84 -10.27 20.17 -2.48
N PRO A 85 -11.46 19.91 -3.06
CA PRO A 85 -11.87 20.57 -4.29
C PRO A 85 -11.89 22.10 -4.16
N ARG A 86 -12.47 22.60 -3.06
CA ARG A 86 -12.55 24.03 -2.75
C ARG A 86 -11.16 24.66 -2.57
N ARG A 87 -10.22 23.95 -1.93
CA ARG A 87 -8.82 24.39 -1.79
C ARG A 87 -8.09 24.42 -3.13
N ILE A 88 -8.30 23.41 -3.98
CA ILE A 88 -7.72 23.36 -5.32
C ILE A 88 -8.22 24.52 -6.16
N GLU A 89 -9.51 24.81 -6.13
CA GLU A 89 -10.11 25.93 -6.83
C GLU A 89 -9.53 27.28 -6.34
N GLY A 90 -9.46 27.49 -5.03
CA GLY A 90 -8.85 28.70 -4.48
C GLY A 90 -7.36 28.87 -4.86
N LEU A 91 -6.60 27.78 -4.93
CA LEU A 91 -5.20 27.82 -5.39
C LEU A 91 -5.09 28.11 -6.89
N LYS A 92 -5.99 27.57 -7.72
CA LYS A 92 -6.05 27.89 -9.16
C LYS A 92 -6.31 29.37 -9.38
N VAL A 93 -7.29 29.95 -8.69
CA VAL A 93 -7.61 31.38 -8.77
C VAL A 93 -6.38 32.25 -8.44
N ARG A 94 -5.64 31.91 -7.39
CA ARG A 94 -4.42 32.63 -7.00
C ARG A 94 -3.26 32.51 -8.00
N LEU A 95 -3.17 31.41 -8.73
CA LEU A 95 -2.13 31.20 -9.74
C LEU A 95 -2.46 31.91 -11.05
N SER A 96 -3.75 32.16 -11.31
CA SER A 96 -4.23 32.88 -12.49
C SER A 96 -4.30 34.40 -12.31
N ALA A 97 -3.93 34.91 -11.14
CA ALA A 97 -3.82 36.33 -10.81
C ALA A 97 -2.33 36.75 -10.81
#